data_AF-A0A0V1N8T3-F1
#
_entry.id   AF-A0A0V1N8T3-F1
#
_cell.length_a   1.000
_cell.length_b   1.000
_cell.length_c   1.000
_cell.angle_alpha   90.00
_cell.angle_beta   90.00
_cell.angle_gamma   90.00
#
_symmetry.space_group_name_H-M   'P 1'
#
loop_
_entity.id
_entity.type
_entity.pdbx_description
1 polymer ?
#
loop_
_entity_poly.entity_id
_entity_poly.type
_entity_poly.pdbx_seq_one_letter_code
_entity_poly.pdbx_strand_id
1 'polypeptide(L)'
;MPVLKIISKEFHESYSNKTNHEIELEMFYFVLQDWFNAAYKNDRHYYYLILELLSTIQMSFYLSSSEVVFERSNCTKNMQLTIPQVRKENGCWGIDSNKSQNIVKCTILHSSFPAPLSTLNDASLQCFSGDSSALYELEAIDFQHILLE
;
A
#
# COMPACT_ATOMS: atom_id res chain seq x y z
N MET A 1 27.10 -17.55 -1.18
CA MET A 1 25.62 -17.53 -1.06
C MET A 1 25.16 -18.16 0.26
N PRO A 2 25.09 -17.41 1.38
CA PRO A 2 24.48 -17.92 2.62
C PRO A 2 23.20 -17.17 3.07
N VAL A 3 22.82 -16.07 2.42
CA VAL A 3 21.75 -15.16 2.92
C VAL A 3 20.34 -15.77 2.81
N LEU A 4 20.07 -16.63 1.82
CA LEU A 4 18.74 -17.22 1.62
C LEU A 4 18.29 -18.16 2.74
N LYS A 5 19.22 -18.83 3.45
CA LYS A 5 18.86 -19.82 4.47
C LYS A 5 18.45 -19.20 5.81
N ILE A 6 18.93 -18.00 6.12
CA ILE A 6 18.65 -17.32 7.39
C ILE A 6 17.23 -16.71 7.34
N ILE A 7 16.90 -16.06 6.22
CA ILE A 7 15.56 -15.47 5.99
C ILE A 7 14.47 -16.55 6.07
N SER A 8 14.68 -17.71 5.47
CA SER A 8 13.71 -18.82 5.49
C SER A 8 13.42 -19.35 6.91
N LYS A 9 14.39 -19.29 7.83
CA LYS A 9 14.25 -19.88 9.17
C LYS A 9 13.53 -18.93 10.13
N GLU A 10 13.86 -17.64 10.08
CA GLU A 10 13.17 -16.60 10.85
C GLU A 10 11.73 -16.38 10.36
N PHE A 11 11.49 -16.48 9.05
CA PHE A 11 10.12 -16.48 8.51
C PHE A 11 9.29 -17.66 9.04
N HIS A 12 9.83 -18.88 9.07
CA HIS A 12 9.07 -20.05 9.52
C HIS A 12 8.74 -20.06 11.02
N GLU A 13 9.58 -19.48 11.87
CA GLU A 13 9.36 -19.47 13.32
C GLU A 13 8.27 -18.44 13.74
N SER A 14 8.14 -17.31 13.03
CA SER A 14 7.12 -16.28 13.29
C SER A 14 5.67 -16.77 13.10
N TYR A 15 5.45 -17.70 12.18
CA TYR A 15 4.12 -18.21 11.82
C TYR A 15 3.64 -19.40 12.66
N SER A 16 4.46 -19.94 13.56
CA SER A 16 4.18 -21.20 14.26
C SER A 16 2.88 -21.23 15.09
N ASN A 17 2.29 -20.07 15.39
CA ASN A 17 1.04 -19.94 16.16
C ASN A 17 -0.12 -19.25 15.39
N LYS A 18 0.08 -18.86 14.13
CA LYS A 18 -0.94 -18.17 13.33
C LYS A 18 -1.82 -19.19 12.60
N THR A 19 -3.13 -18.95 12.57
CA THR A 19 -4.06 -19.68 11.72
C THR A 19 -3.79 -19.36 10.25
N ASN A 20 -4.11 -20.28 9.32
CA ASN A 20 -3.95 -20.03 7.88
C ASN A 20 -4.63 -18.73 7.42
N HIS A 21 -5.77 -18.40 8.03
CA HIS A 21 -6.50 -17.16 7.73
C HIS A 21 -5.72 -15.90 8.13
N GLU A 22 -5.06 -15.91 9.29
CA GLU A 22 -4.21 -14.79 9.73
C GLU A 22 -3.01 -14.61 8.81
N ILE A 23 -2.43 -15.70 8.30
CA ILE A 23 -1.33 -15.68 7.33
C ILE A 23 -1.79 -15.07 6.01
N GLU A 24 -2.91 -15.54 5.48
CA GLU A 24 -3.49 -15.04 4.23
C GLU A 24 -3.81 -13.55 4.32
N LEU A 25 -4.39 -13.12 5.43
CA LEU A 25 -4.69 -11.71 5.68
C LEU A 25 -3.40 -10.88 5.73
N GLU A 26 -2.40 -11.30 6.49
CA GLU A 26 -1.13 -10.58 6.57
C GLU A 26 -0.41 -10.49 5.21
N MET A 27 -0.40 -11.58 4.45
CA MET A 27 0.13 -11.58 3.08
C MET A 27 -0.63 -10.61 2.19
N PHE A 28 -1.95 -10.52 2.31
CA PHE A 28 -2.76 -9.56 1.58
C PHE A 28 -2.37 -8.11 1.91
N TYR A 29 -2.19 -7.78 3.19
CA TYR A 29 -1.71 -6.46 3.62
C TYR A 29 -0.32 -6.14 3.06
N PHE A 30 0.59 -7.11 3.06
CA PHE A 30 1.93 -6.92 2.48
C PHE A 30 1.86 -6.64 0.98
N VAL A 31 1.03 -7.37 0.23
CA VAL A 31 0.87 -7.16 -1.21
C VAL A 31 0.30 -5.77 -1.51
N LEU A 32 -0.73 -5.33 -0.76
CA LEU A 32 -1.29 -3.99 -0.90
C LEU A 32 -0.25 -2.90 -0.62
N GLN A 33 0.51 -3.04 0.47
CA GLN A 33 1.51 -2.05 0.86
C GLN A 33 2.69 -2.00 -0.11
N ASP A 34 3.13 -3.15 -0.62
CA ASP A 34 4.19 -3.21 -1.63
C ASP A 34 3.76 -2.57 -2.94
N TRP A 35 2.57 -2.92 -3.41
CA TRP A 35 1.99 -2.29 -4.59
C TRP A 35 1.91 -0.78 -4.40
N PHE A 36 1.37 -0.30 -3.28
CA PHE A 36 1.23 1.13 -3.03
C PHE A 36 2.59 1.84 -3.05
N ASN A 37 3.57 1.36 -2.30
CA ASN A 37 4.90 1.98 -2.27
C ASN A 37 5.65 1.88 -3.61
N ALA A 38 5.34 0.87 -4.43
CA ALA A 38 5.86 0.77 -5.79
C ALA A 38 5.17 1.74 -6.75
N ALA A 39 3.85 1.90 -6.65
CA ALA A 39 3.03 2.65 -7.60
C ALA A 39 2.88 4.14 -7.26
N TYR A 40 2.80 4.49 -5.98
CA TYR A 40 2.57 5.87 -5.54
C TYR A 40 3.83 6.72 -5.68
N LYS A 41 3.85 7.58 -6.70
CA LYS A 41 5.00 8.42 -7.06
C LYS A 41 4.91 9.87 -6.56
N ASN A 42 3.77 10.28 -6.00
CA ASN A 42 3.55 11.68 -5.60
C ASN A 42 4.47 12.09 -4.45
N ASP A 43 4.74 11.19 -3.48
CA ASP A 43 5.75 11.42 -2.44
C ASP A 43 7.09 10.79 -2.82
N ARG A 44 8.12 11.62 -3.02
CA ARG A 44 9.48 11.17 -3.40
C ARG A 44 10.37 10.85 -2.22
N HIS A 45 9.98 11.19 -1.00
CA HIS A 45 10.84 11.13 0.18
C HIS A 45 10.46 10.00 1.12
N TYR A 46 9.16 9.74 1.26
CA TYR A 46 8.66 8.82 2.25
C TYR A 46 8.12 7.53 1.63
N TYR A 47 8.23 6.45 2.39
CA TYR A 47 7.38 5.30 2.22
C TYR A 47 6.14 5.43 3.10
N TYR A 48 5.17 4.54 2.88
CA TYR A 48 3.94 4.48 3.63
C TYR A 48 3.69 3.08 4.18
N LEU A 49 2.99 3.02 5.29
CA LEU A 49 2.51 1.81 5.92
C LEU A 49 0.99 1.75 5.82
N ILE A 50 0.41 0.54 5.81
CA ILE A 50 -1.03 0.42 6.00
C ILE A 50 -1.35 0.86 7.43
N LEU A 51 -2.26 1.83 7.53
CA LEU A 51 -2.88 2.24 8.78
C LEU A 51 -4.12 1.37 9.03
N GLU A 52 -5.01 1.27 8.04
CA GLU A 52 -6.30 0.61 8.20
C GLU A 52 -6.89 0.17 6.84
N LEU A 53 -7.66 -0.92 6.86
CA LEU A 53 -8.56 -1.30 5.78
C LEU A 53 -9.99 -0.97 6.21
N LEU A 54 -10.62 0.02 5.57
CA LEU A 54 -11.91 0.57 6.00
C LEU A 54 -13.08 -0.30 5.57
N SER A 55 -13.06 -0.76 4.33
CA SER A 55 -14.17 -1.50 3.74
C SER A 55 -13.69 -2.40 2.60
N THR A 56 -14.47 -3.45 2.30
CA THR A 56 -14.30 -4.26 1.10
C THR A 56 -15.66 -4.56 0.52
N ILE A 57 -15.84 -4.25 -0.76
CA ILE A 57 -17.06 -4.49 -1.53
C ILE A 57 -16.74 -5.52 -2.60
N GLN A 58 -17.47 -6.63 -2.58
CA GLN A 58 -17.41 -7.61 -3.66
C GLN A 58 -18.20 -7.08 -4.87
N MET A 59 -17.49 -6.80 -5.97
CA MET A 59 -18.09 -6.30 -7.20
C MET A 59 -18.57 -7.43 -8.11
N SER A 60 -17.85 -8.56 -8.11
CA SER A 60 -18.22 -9.78 -8.82
C SER A 60 -17.67 -11.00 -8.11
N PHE A 61 -17.92 -12.20 -8.65
CA PHE A 61 -17.40 -13.44 -8.07
C PHE A 61 -15.86 -13.45 -7.96
N TYR A 62 -15.15 -12.72 -8.83
CA TYR A 62 -13.68 -12.71 -8.88
C TYR A 62 -13.06 -11.33 -8.61
N LEU A 63 -13.86 -10.29 -8.37
CA LEU A 63 -13.37 -8.92 -8.22
C LEU A 63 -13.96 -8.26 -7.00
N SER A 64 -13.07 -7.70 -6.18
CA SER A 64 -13.40 -6.92 -5.00
C SER A 64 -12.71 -5.56 -5.08
N SER A 65 -13.30 -4.59 -4.40
CA SER A 65 -12.74 -3.25 -4.21
C SER A 65 -12.58 -3.01 -2.72
N SER A 66 -11.40 -2.60 -2.28
CA SER A 66 -11.13 -2.26 -0.88
C SER A 66 -10.74 -0.80 -0.73
N GLU A 67 -11.31 -0.15 0.28
CA GLU A 67 -10.86 1.16 0.73
C GLU A 67 -9.77 0.98 1.78
N VAL A 68 -8.58 1.50 1.50
CA VAL A 68 -7.38 1.32 2.32
C VAL A 68 -6.77 2.66 2.65
N VAL A 69 -6.36 2.82 3.90
CA VAL A 69 -5.70 4.01 4.42
C VAL A 69 -4.23 3.69 4.66
N PHE A 70 -3.38 4.51 4.07
CA PHE A 70 -1.94 4.48 4.26
C PHE A 70 -1.49 5.68 5.10
N GLU A 71 -0.57 5.44 6.02
CA GLU A 71 0.10 6.47 6.82
C GLU A 71 1.55 6.61 6.40
N ARG A 72 2.07 7.84 6.38
CA ARG A 72 3.48 8.11 6.12
C ARG A 72 4.35 7.40 7.15
N SER A 73 5.44 6.80 6.70
CA SER A 73 6.40 6.06 7.53
C SER A 73 7.58 6.93 7.96
N ASN A 74 8.19 6.61 9.10
CA ASN A 74 9.52 7.08 9.46
C ASN A 74 10.61 6.54 8.51
N CYS A 75 10.36 5.41 7.86
CA CYS A 75 11.23 4.84 6.85
C CYS A 75 11.14 5.66 5.57
N THR A 76 12.27 6.20 5.14
CA THR A 76 12.37 7.12 4.00
C THR A 76 13.12 6.48 2.83
N LYS A 77 12.84 6.95 1.62
CA LYS A 77 13.43 6.44 0.37
C LYS A 77 14.95 6.63 0.28
N ASN A 78 15.52 7.51 1.11
CA ASN A 78 16.98 7.68 1.24
C ASN A 78 17.67 6.57 2.07
N MET A 79 16.92 5.78 2.85
CA MET A 79 17.47 4.68 3.66
C MET A 79 17.87 3.45 2.83
N GLN A 80 17.64 3.48 1.50
CA GLN A 80 17.93 2.39 0.56
C GLN A 80 17.27 1.05 0.91
N LEU A 81 16.12 1.10 1.58
CA LEU A 81 15.31 -0.08 1.86
C LEU A 81 14.64 -0.57 0.57
N THR A 82 14.60 -1.90 0.41
CA THR A 82 13.69 -2.51 -0.58
C THR A 82 12.25 -2.39 -0.08
N ILE A 83 11.29 -2.40 -1.01
CA ILE A 83 9.87 -2.22 -0.65
C ILE A 83 9.39 -3.28 0.37
N PRO A 84 9.73 -4.58 0.24
CA PRO A 84 9.35 -5.59 1.24
C PRO A 84 9.99 -5.38 2.62
N GLN A 85 11.08 -4.61 2.71
CA GLN A 85 11.70 -4.27 4.00
C GLN A 85 10.96 -3.15 4.74
N VAL A 86 10.16 -2.35 4.05
CA VAL A 86 9.37 -1.29 4.69
C VAL A 86 8.18 -1.92 5.39
N ARG A 87 8.32 -2.31 6.66
CA ARG A 87 7.29 -3.00 7.47
C ARG A 87 7.38 -2.62 8.93
N LYS A 88 6.25 -2.74 9.65
CA LYS A 88 6.22 -2.59 11.12
C LYS A 88 7.15 -3.60 11.81
N GLU A 89 7.18 -4.83 11.32
CA GLU A 89 8.05 -5.90 11.81
C GLU A 89 9.55 -5.62 11.62
N ASN A 90 9.91 -4.80 10.62
CA ASN A 90 11.28 -4.42 10.33
C ASN A 90 11.66 -3.07 10.96
N GLY A 91 10.86 -2.56 11.90
CA GLY A 91 11.14 -1.33 12.63
C GLY A 91 10.70 -0.04 11.94
N CYS A 92 9.85 -0.10 10.91
CA CYS A 92 9.16 1.09 10.40
C CYS A 92 7.90 1.38 11.22
N TRP A 93 7.52 2.64 11.38
CA TRP A 93 6.28 3.04 12.06
C TRP A 93 5.67 4.28 11.44
N GLY A 94 4.36 4.46 11.64
CA GLY A 94 3.62 5.62 11.17
C GLY A 94 4.06 6.90 11.89
N ILE A 95 4.22 7.99 11.15
CA ILE A 95 4.56 9.30 11.70
C ILE A 95 3.41 10.27 11.52
N ASP A 96 3.04 10.96 12.61
CA ASP A 96 2.06 12.05 12.60
C ASP A 96 0.75 11.68 11.87
N SER A 97 0.21 10.49 12.13
CA SER A 97 -0.98 9.94 11.45
C SER A 97 -2.27 10.73 11.73
N ASN A 98 -2.22 11.68 12.68
CA ASN A 98 -3.27 12.65 12.93
C ASN A 98 -3.27 13.83 11.95
N LYS A 99 -2.20 14.01 11.15
CA LYS A 99 -2.11 15.05 10.11
C LYS A 99 -2.57 14.46 8.79
N SER A 100 -3.67 14.99 8.26
CA SER A 100 -4.29 14.56 7.00
C SER A 100 -3.33 14.53 5.80
N GLN A 101 -2.37 15.46 5.73
CA GLN A 101 -1.31 15.51 4.71
C GLN A 101 -0.32 14.32 4.73
N ASN A 102 -0.33 13.53 5.80
CA ASN A 102 0.50 12.33 5.95
C ASN A 102 -0.30 11.05 5.69
N ILE A 103 -1.58 11.19 5.36
CA ILE A 103 -2.48 10.08 5.09
C ILE A 103 -2.76 10.04 3.59
N VAL A 104 -2.81 8.85 3.03
CA VAL A 104 -3.27 8.61 1.66
C VAL A 104 -4.38 7.57 1.72
N LYS A 105 -5.52 7.88 1.10
CA LYS A 105 -6.65 6.95 1.00
C LYS A 105 -6.73 6.43 -0.41
N CYS A 106 -6.85 5.11 -0.55
CA CYS A 106 -6.92 4.45 -1.85
C CYS A 106 -8.17 3.57 -1.97
N THR A 107 -8.72 3.49 -3.17
CA THR A 107 -9.68 2.45 -3.56
C THR A 107 -9.00 1.44 -4.48
N ILE A 108 -8.74 0.24 -3.97
CA ILE A 108 -7.89 -0.76 -4.64
C ILE A 108 -8.75 -1.94 -5.10
N LEU A 109 -8.68 -2.24 -6.39
CA LEU A 109 -9.26 -3.42 -6.99
C LEU A 109 -8.35 -4.63 -6.79
N HIS A 110 -8.91 -5.74 -6.34
CA HIS A 110 -8.17 -6.99 -6.20
C HIS A 110 -9.05 -8.18 -6.55
N SER A 111 -8.42 -9.23 -7.03
CA SER A 111 -9.06 -10.49 -7.36
C SER A 111 -8.50 -11.60 -6.49
N SER A 112 -9.29 -12.65 -6.31
CA SER A 112 -8.86 -13.84 -5.57
C SER A 112 -7.75 -14.63 -6.29
N PHE A 113 -7.40 -14.30 -7.55
CA PHE A 113 -6.46 -15.04 -8.42
C PHE A 113 -5.98 -14.21 -9.63
N PRO A 114 -4.87 -14.60 -10.28
CA PRO A 114 -3.50 -14.16 -10.01
C PRO A 114 -3.16 -12.78 -10.62
N ALA A 115 -4.14 -11.96 -10.99
CA ALA A 115 -3.89 -10.67 -11.61
C ALA A 115 -3.05 -9.79 -10.66
N PRO A 116 -1.83 -9.35 -11.06
CA PRO A 116 -1.07 -8.40 -10.26
C PRO A 116 -1.88 -7.15 -10.01
N LEU A 117 -1.80 -6.56 -8.82
CA LEU A 117 -2.54 -5.32 -8.52
C LEU A 117 -2.28 -4.22 -9.56
N SER A 118 -1.07 -4.14 -10.12
CA SER A 118 -0.71 -3.21 -11.19
C SER A 118 -1.45 -3.41 -12.52
N THR A 119 -2.09 -4.56 -12.74
CA THR A 119 -2.91 -4.79 -13.94
C THR A 119 -4.34 -4.25 -13.81
N LEU A 120 -4.79 -4.05 -12.58
CA LEU A 120 -6.15 -3.58 -12.27
C LEU A 120 -6.18 -2.13 -11.77
N ASN A 121 -5.04 -1.60 -11.34
CA ASN A 121 -4.97 -0.37 -10.56
C ASN A 121 -3.94 0.62 -11.10
N ASP A 122 -4.30 1.90 -11.02
CA ASP A 122 -3.44 3.05 -11.22
C ASP A 122 -3.53 3.94 -9.97
N ALA A 123 -2.43 4.03 -9.22
CA ALA A 123 -2.39 4.80 -7.99
C ALA A 123 -2.70 6.30 -8.21
N SER A 124 -2.41 6.86 -9.38
CA SER A 124 -2.71 8.27 -9.68
C SER A 124 -4.19 8.58 -9.79
N LEU A 125 -5.01 7.56 -10.09
CA LEU A 125 -6.46 7.69 -10.25
C LEU A 125 -7.24 7.20 -9.03
N GLN A 126 -6.58 6.48 -8.14
CA GLN A 126 -7.23 5.72 -7.07
C GLN A 126 -6.78 6.11 -5.67
N CYS A 127 -5.68 6.85 -5.53
CA CYS A 127 -5.08 7.22 -4.25
C CYS A 127 -4.98 8.73 -4.10
N PHE A 128 -5.57 9.24 -3.03
CA PHE A 128 -5.70 10.69 -2.78
C PHE A 128 -5.23 11.05 -1.38
N SER A 129 -4.70 12.26 -1.22
CA SER A 129 -4.27 12.76 0.08
C SER A 129 -5.45 12.85 1.05
N GLY A 130 -5.20 12.60 2.34
CA GLY A 130 -6.24 12.57 3.36
C GLY A 130 -6.91 13.93 3.63
N ASP A 131 -6.28 15.04 3.21
CA ASP A 131 -6.83 16.41 3.23
C ASP A 131 -7.56 16.79 1.93
N SER A 132 -7.49 15.93 0.91
CA SER A 132 -8.06 16.16 -0.40
C SER A 132 -9.27 15.26 -0.64
N SER A 133 -10.15 15.71 -1.53
CA SER A 133 -11.21 14.84 -2.05
C SER A 133 -10.73 14.22 -3.36
N ALA A 134 -11.15 12.97 -3.61
CA ALA A 134 -10.87 12.30 -4.88
C ALA A 134 -11.28 13.13 -6.10
N LEU A 135 -12.44 13.80 -6.01
CA LEU A 135 -12.95 14.67 -7.06
C LEU A 135 -12.03 15.86 -7.34
N TYR A 136 -11.50 16.50 -6.30
CA TYR A 136 -10.61 17.65 -6.42
C TYR A 136 -9.27 17.30 -7.09
N GLU A 137 -8.65 16.17 -6.74
CA GLU A 137 -7.39 15.76 -7.38
C GLU A 137 -7.61 15.34 -8.85
N LEU A 138 -8.73 14.70 -9.17
CA LEU A 138 -9.07 14.35 -10.56
C LEU A 138 -9.28 15.61 -11.42
N GLU A 139 -9.98 16.63 -10.89
CA GLU A 139 -10.11 17.92 -11.57
C GLU A 139 -8.75 18.57 -11.79
N ALA A 140 -7.84 18.53 -10.81
CA ALA A 140 -6.50 19.11 -10.94
C ALA A 140 -5.64 18.43 -12.02
N ILE A 141 -5.79 17.11 -12.21
CA ILE A 141 -5.12 16.37 -13.29
C ILE A 141 -5.63 16.81 -14.65
N ASP A 142 -6.95 16.96 -14.82
CA ASP A 142 -7.57 17.40 -16.07
C ASP A 142 -7.13 18.84 -16.43
N PHE A 143 -7.08 19.74 -15.43
CA PHE A 143 -6.58 21.11 -15.63
C PHE A 143 -5.11 21.18 -16.05
N GLN A 144 -4.24 20.33 -15.52
CA GLN A 144 -2.84 20.28 -15.98
C GLN A 144 -2.72 19.77 -17.42
N HIS A 145 -3.59 18.86 -17.84
CA HIS A 145 -3.60 18.35 -19.20
C HIS A 145 -4.07 19.40 -20.22
N ILE A 146 -5.04 20.24 -19.83
CA ILE A 146 -5.55 21.35 -20.66
C ILE A 146 -4.53 22.51 -20.79
N LEU A 147 -3.69 22.74 -19.77
CA LEU A 147 -2.68 23.81 -19.80
C LEU A 147 -1.41 23.44 -20.59
N LEU A 148 -1.31 22.21 -21.09
CA LEU A 148 -0.21 21.69 -21.90
C LEU A 148 -0.58 21.53 -23.39
N GLU A 149 -1.79 21.89 -23.79
CA GLU A 149 -2.22 22.08 -25.19
C GLU A 149 -2.22 23.57 -25.59
#